data_AF-A0A348VS21-F1
#
_entry.id   AF-A0A348VS21-F1
#
_cell.length_a   1.000
_cell.length_b   1.000
_cell.length_c   1.000
_cell.angle_alpha   90.00
_cell.angle_beta   90.00
_cell.angle_gamma   90.00
#
_symmetry.space_group_name_H-M   'P 1'
#
loop_
_entity.id
_entity.type
_entity.pdbx_description
1 polymer ?
#
loop_
_entity_poly.entity_id
_entity_poly.type
_entity_poly.pdbx_seq_one_letter_code
_entity_poly.pdbx_strand_id
1 'polypeptide(L)'
;MKTEDLNEYIFTKLVDDYAQRARRTRIEDGLKRQKAEGHADDSIIDSPLTADDLRKGFEMLAQRRRVVVDLLKEAWTDPSGAP
;
A
#
# COMPACT_ATOMS: atom_id res chain seq x y z
N MET A 1 -16.80 0.14 22.25
CA MET A 1 -15.70 -0.54 21.55
C MET A 1 -14.45 -0.34 22.38
N LYS A 2 -13.75 -1.41 22.77
CA LYS A 2 -12.51 -1.27 23.54
C LYS A 2 -11.38 -0.86 22.59
N THR A 3 -10.34 -0.21 23.12
CA THR A 3 -9.19 0.24 22.32
C THR A 3 -8.49 -0.94 21.64
N GLU A 4 -8.47 -2.13 22.27
CA GLU A 4 -7.91 -3.34 21.68
C GLU A 4 -8.68 -3.79 20.43
N ASP A 5 -10.02 -3.82 20.47
CA ASP A 5 -10.86 -4.19 19.32
C ASP A 5 -10.65 -3.23 18.13
N LEU A 6 -10.48 -1.94 18.42
CA LEU A 6 -10.21 -0.93 17.40
C LEU A 6 -8.82 -1.12 16.78
N ASN A 7 -7.81 -1.43 17.60
CA ASN A 7 -6.45 -1.68 17.13
C ASN A 7 -6.39 -2.93 16.25
N GLU A 8 -7.08 -4.01 16.65
CA GLU A 8 -7.16 -5.24 15.86
C GLU A 8 -7.87 -5.00 14.53
N TYR A 9 -9.00 -4.29 14.54
CA TYR A 9 -9.70 -3.91 13.32
C TYR A 9 -8.83 -3.08 12.37
N ILE A 10 -8.13 -2.05 12.90
CA ILE A 10 -7.22 -1.22 12.11
C ILE A 10 -6.09 -2.08 11.53
N PHE A 11 -5.51 -2.97 12.33
CA PHE A 11 -4.45 -3.86 11.89
C PHE A 11 -4.91 -4.79 10.76
N THR A 12 -6.06 -5.43 10.90
CA THR A 12 -6.64 -6.27 9.83
C THR A 12 -6.86 -5.47 8.55
N LYS A 13 -7.41 -4.25 8.65
CA LYS A 13 -7.61 -3.40 7.47
C LYS A 13 -6.31 -2.97 6.79
N LEU A 14 -5.25 -2.72 7.57
CA LEU A 14 -3.93 -2.42 7.02
C LEU A 14 -3.32 -3.64 6.32
N VAL A 15 -3.47 -4.84 6.89
CA VAL A 15 -3.00 -6.10 6.27
C VAL A 15 -3.75 -6.41 4.98
N ASP A 16 -5.07 -6.18 4.94
CA ASP A 16 -5.87 -6.39 3.73
C ASP A 16 -5.50 -5.40 2.61
N ASP A 17 -5.41 -4.10 2.91
CA ASP A 17 -5.01 -3.08 1.93
C ASP A 17 -3.58 -3.34 1.41
N TYR A 18 -2.71 -3.82 2.28
CA TYR A 18 -1.36 -4.25 1.95
C TYR A 18 -1.33 -5.43 0.97
N ALA A 19 -2.03 -6.51 1.28
CA ALA A 19 -2.07 -7.71 0.44
C ALA A 19 -2.68 -7.41 -0.95
N GLN A 20 -3.74 -6.59 -0.99
CA GLN A 20 -4.37 -6.17 -2.24
C GLN A 20 -3.41 -5.38 -3.13
N ARG A 21 -2.61 -4.49 -2.55
CA ARG A 21 -1.63 -3.70 -3.30
C ARG A 21 -0.46 -4.53 -3.79
N ALA A 22 0.10 -5.39 -2.94
CA ALA A 22 1.14 -6.33 -3.36
C ALA A 22 0.68 -7.16 -4.56
N ARG A 23 -0.56 -7.65 -4.54
CA ARG A 23 -1.19 -8.38 -5.66
C ARG A 23 -1.33 -7.53 -6.90
N ARG A 24 -1.82 -6.30 -6.77
CA ARG A 24 -1.96 -5.38 -7.89
C ARG A 24 -0.61 -5.05 -8.53
N THR A 25 0.41 -4.72 -7.74
CA THR A 25 1.76 -4.42 -8.23
C THR A 25 2.37 -5.61 -8.95
N ARG A 26 2.20 -6.82 -8.41
CA ARG A 26 2.67 -8.06 -9.07
C ARG A 26 2.01 -8.25 -10.44
N ILE A 27 0.70 -8.07 -10.53
CA ILE A 27 -0.04 -8.18 -11.80
C ILE A 27 0.43 -7.11 -12.79
N GLU A 28 0.55 -5.85 -12.35
CA GLU A 28 1.02 -4.75 -13.20
C GLU A 28 2.46 -4.98 -13.71
N ASP A 29 3.37 -5.44 -12.85
CA ASP A 29 4.75 -5.78 -13.22
C ASP A 29 4.79 -6.97 -14.18
N GLY A 30 3.94 -7.98 -13.97
CA GLY A 30 3.79 -9.12 -14.87
C GLY A 30 3.29 -8.72 -16.25
N LEU A 31 2.20 -7.95 -16.31
CA LEU A 31 1.66 -7.43 -17.57
C LEU A 31 2.67 -6.56 -18.34
N LYS A 32 3.50 -5.79 -17.63
CA LYS A 32 4.59 -5.03 -18.26
C LYS A 32 5.65 -5.94 -18.88
N ARG A 33 6.07 -7.01 -18.18
CA ARG A 33 7.03 -7.99 -18.71
C ARG A 33 6.47 -8.73 -19.91
N GLN A 34 5.21 -9.18 -19.84
CA GLN A 34 4.53 -9.80 -20.98
C GLN A 34 4.51 -8.90 -22.21
N LYS A 35 4.24 -7.60 -22.05
CA LYS A 35 4.30 -6.62 -23.14
C LYS A 35 5.70 -6.44 -23.71
N ALA A 36 6.73 -6.55 -22.89
CA ALA A 36 8.13 -6.40 -23.31
C ALA A 36 8.66 -7.67 -24.01
N GLU A 37 8.26 -8.84 -23.54
CA GLU A 37 8.75 -10.15 -23.99
C GLU A 37 7.86 -10.79 -25.08
N GLY A 38 6.66 -10.25 -25.32
CA GLY A 38 5.76 -10.67 -26.39
C GLY A 38 4.97 -11.95 -26.09
N HIS A 39 4.98 -12.43 -24.84
CA HIS A 39 4.28 -13.64 -24.41
C HIS A 39 3.33 -13.35 -23.26
N ALA A 40 2.11 -13.87 -23.34
CA ALA A 40 1.15 -13.84 -22.25
C ALA A 40 1.45 -14.98 -21.26
N ASP A 41 1.73 -14.63 -20.01
CA ASP A 41 1.90 -15.56 -18.89
C ASP A 41 0.84 -15.27 -17.82
N ASP A 42 -0.34 -15.83 -18.03
CA ASP A 42 -1.50 -15.64 -17.15
C ASP A 42 -1.30 -16.28 -15.75
N SER A 43 -0.25 -17.10 -15.57
CA SER A 43 0.06 -17.74 -14.29
C SER A 43 0.40 -16.73 -13.17
N ILE A 44 0.75 -15.50 -13.54
CA ILE A 44 1.03 -14.40 -12.61
C ILE A 44 -0.20 -14.01 -11.79
N ILE A 45 -1.41 -14.16 -12.35
CA ILE A 45 -2.67 -13.79 -11.69
C ILE A 45 -3.00 -14.76 -10.55
N ASP A 46 -2.73 -16.05 -10.72
CA ASP A 46 -3.09 -17.08 -9.74
C ASP A 46 -1.93 -17.45 -8.81
N SER A 47 -0.73 -16.92 -9.07
CA SER A 47 0.44 -17.13 -8.23
C SER A 47 0.26 -16.52 -6.82
N PRO A 48 0.76 -17.22 -5.77
CA PRO A 48 0.88 -16.64 -4.44
C PRO A 48 1.77 -15.40 -4.42
N LEU A 49 1.52 -14.51 -3.46
CA LEU A 49 2.40 -13.37 -3.21
C LEU A 49 3.74 -13.86 -2.65
N THR A 50 4.82 -13.34 -3.19
CA THR A 50 6.17 -13.58 -2.66
C THR A 50 6.50 -12.57 -1.56
N ALA A 51 7.52 -12.87 -0.75
CA ALA A 51 8.02 -11.94 0.26
C ALA A 51 8.48 -10.59 -0.34
N ASP A 52 8.92 -10.57 -1.60
CA ASP A 52 9.33 -9.34 -2.30
C ASP A 52 8.12 -8.52 -2.75
N ASP A 53 7.05 -9.16 -3.23
CA ASP A 53 5.79 -8.47 -3.56
C ASP A 53 5.21 -7.79 -2.31
N LEU A 54 5.27 -8.53 -1.21
CA LEU A 54 4.93 -8.04 0.13
C LEU A 54 5.86 -6.86 0.49
N ARG A 55 7.19 -6.98 0.40
CA ARG A 55 8.10 -5.86 0.74
C ARG A 55 7.78 -4.59 -0.06
N LYS A 56 7.58 -4.70 -1.38
CA LYS A 56 7.20 -3.58 -2.25
C LYS A 56 5.88 -2.93 -1.83
N GLY A 57 4.86 -3.73 -1.53
CA GLY A 57 3.58 -3.22 -1.05
C GLY A 57 3.71 -2.38 0.24
N PHE A 58 4.69 -2.73 1.10
CA PHE A 58 4.87 -2.09 2.39
C PHE A 58 5.58 -0.76 2.23
N GLU A 59 6.60 -0.70 1.38
CA GLU A 59 7.30 0.53 1.01
C GLU A 59 6.33 1.57 0.44
N MET A 60 5.41 1.15 -0.43
CA MET A 60 4.36 2.04 -0.96
C MET A 60 3.43 2.58 0.14
N LEU A 61 3.06 1.76 1.13
CA LEU A 61 2.25 2.20 2.27
C LEU A 61 3.03 3.17 3.17
N ALA A 62 4.31 2.87 3.45
CA ALA A 62 5.17 3.74 4.23
C ALA A 62 5.32 5.12 3.56
N GLN A 63 5.45 5.15 2.23
CA GLN A 63 5.47 6.39 1.46
C GLN A 63 4.15 7.17 1.59
N ARG A 64 2.99 6.50 1.46
CA ARG A 64 1.68 7.15 1.66
C ARG A 64 1.50 7.67 3.08
N ARG A 65 1.94 6.92 4.09
CA ARG A 65 1.93 7.37 5.49
C ARG A 65 2.71 8.66 5.63
N ARG A 66 3.89 8.77 5.01
CA ARG A 66 4.70 9.98 5.05
C ARG A 66 3.93 11.18 4.46
N VAL A 67 3.34 11.01 3.27
CA VAL A 67 2.52 12.06 2.63
C VAL A 67 1.36 12.49 3.51
N VAL A 68 0.62 11.54 4.11
CA VAL A 68 -0.50 11.86 5.01
C VAL A 68 -0.01 12.61 6.25
N VAL A 69 1.09 12.19 6.85
CA VAL A 69 1.69 12.88 8.01
C VAL A 69 2.13 14.29 7.65
N ASP A 70 2.72 14.48 6.47
CA ASP A 70 3.15 15.80 6.01
C ASP A 70 1.94 16.72 5.76
N LEU A 71 0.88 16.23 5.11
CA LEU A 71 -0.38 16.97 4.95
C LEU A 71 -1.06 17.31 6.29
N LEU A 72 -1.02 16.40 7.27
CA LEU A 72 -1.55 16.66 8.60
C LEU A 72 -0.73 17.71 9.34
N LYS A 73 0.59 17.71 9.19
CA LYS A 73 1.45 18.77 9.74
C LYS A 73 1.12 20.10 9.09
N GLU A 74 1.01 20.16 7.76
CA GLU A 74 0.62 21.36 7.02
C GLU A 74 -0.73 21.91 7.51
N ALA A 75 -1.73 21.03 7.68
CA ALA A 75 -3.05 21.39 8.20
C ALA A 75 -3.04 21.84 9.67
N TRP A 76 -2.05 21.40 10.46
CA TRP A 76 -1.87 21.84 11.86
C TRP A 76 -0.94 23.05 12.02
N THR A 77 -0.13 23.37 11.01
CA THR A 77 0.43 24.71 10.83
C THR A 77 -0.60 25.65 10.22
N ASP A 78 -1.64 25.97 10.98
CA ASP A 78 -2.28 27.28 10.86
C ASP A 78 -1.61 28.18 11.90
N PRO A 79 -0.70 29.10 11.50
CA PRO A 79 -0.37 30.18 12.39
C PRO A 79 -1.62 31.04 12.40
N SER A 80 -2.43 30.91 13.46
CA SER A 80 -3.24 32.03 13.93
C SER A 80 -2.52 33.34 13.57
N GLY A 81 -3.06 34.07 12.59
CA GLY A 81 -2.61 35.42 12.25
C GLY A 81 -2.97 36.40 13.37
N ALA A 82 -2.64 36.05 14.61
CA ALA A 82 -2.84 36.84 15.80
C ALA A 82 -1.48 37.39 16.25
N PRO A 83 -1.23 38.71 16.15
CA PRO A 83 -0.77 39.44 17.32
C PRO A 83 -1.79 39.37 18.45
#